data_AF-A0AAW1IB04-F1
#
_entry.id   AF-A0AAW1IB04-F1
#
_cell.length_a   1.000
_cell.length_b   1.000
_cell.length_c   1.000
_cell.angle_alpha   90.00
_cell.angle_beta   90.00
_cell.angle_gamma   90.00
#
_symmetry.space_group_name_H-M   'P 1'
#
loop_
_entity.id
_entity.type
_entity.pdbx_description
1 polymer ?
#
loop_
_entity_poly.entity_id
_entity_poly.type
_entity_poly.pdbx_seq_one_letter_code
_entity_poly.pdbx_strand_id
1 'polypeptide(L)'
;MNAQNGTDKMQLPTGVARKLENKLAEREITNYKIEVTSGAGKGDNYLGVIAKINIAGTDESGKKINLNWIAKIAPENESLKSVLNVDALYAREVYIYEEIFPLYARFQDERAALHPFDFHPIYVFQHLEENCFVMEDLKSIGFIMKDRKLRLPASRGELLRDGGPEIYRIYHER
;
A
#
# COMPACT_ATOMS: atom_id res chain seq x y z
N MET A 1 0.26 -19.01 -31.82
CA MET A 1 -0.59 -18.33 -30.82
C MET A 1 0.28 -17.34 -30.08
N ASN A 2 0.22 -16.06 -30.45
CA ASN A 2 1.00 -15.02 -29.78
C ASN A 2 0.20 -14.52 -28.58
N ALA A 3 0.71 -14.78 -27.37
CA ALA A 3 0.22 -14.15 -26.17
C ALA A 3 0.58 -12.66 -26.22
N GLN A 4 -0.42 -11.80 -26.42
CA GLN A 4 -0.29 -10.38 -26.16
C GLN A 4 -0.16 -10.19 -24.64
N ASN A 5 1.07 -10.10 -24.14
CA ASN A 5 1.35 -9.52 -22.83
C ASN A 5 1.14 -8.00 -22.94
N GLY A 6 -0.11 -7.57 -22.95
CA GLY A 6 -0.47 -6.19 -22.66
C GLY A 6 -0.44 -6.00 -21.15
N THR A 7 0.66 -5.48 -20.61
CA THR A 7 0.56 -4.76 -19.34
C THR A 7 -0.35 -3.57 -19.60
N ASP A 8 -1.62 -3.67 -19.23
CA ASP A 8 -2.56 -2.54 -19.27
C ASP A 8 -1.92 -1.41 -18.44
N LYS A 9 -1.40 -0.40 -19.14
CA LYS A 9 -0.85 0.80 -18.52
C LYS A 9 -2.03 1.54 -17.91
N MET A 10 -2.10 1.50 -16.57
CA MET A 10 -3.04 2.29 -15.81
C MET A 10 -2.47 3.70 -15.62
N GLN A 11 -3.33 4.71 -15.54
CA GLN A 11 -2.95 6.06 -15.14
C GLN A 11 -3.62 6.39 -13.80
N LEU A 12 -2.90 7.12 -12.95
CA LEU A 12 -3.48 7.68 -11.73
C LEU A 12 -4.36 8.89 -12.08
N PRO A 13 -5.40 9.17 -11.29
CA PRO A 13 -6.10 10.45 -11.36
C PRO A 13 -5.13 11.63 -11.24
N THR A 14 -5.41 12.73 -11.94
CA THR A 14 -4.47 13.85 -12.08
C THR A 14 -4.09 14.47 -10.74
N GLY A 15 -5.04 14.60 -9.81
CA GLY A 15 -4.78 15.14 -8.47
C GLY A 15 -3.86 14.24 -7.65
N VAL A 16 -4.10 12.93 -7.69
CA VAL A 16 -3.26 11.89 -7.09
C VAL A 16 -1.85 11.90 -7.69
N ALA A 17 -1.72 11.96 -9.01
CA ALA A 17 -0.41 11.99 -9.69
C ALA A 17 0.41 13.22 -9.28
N ARG A 18 -0.22 14.39 -9.24
CA ARG A 18 0.44 15.63 -8.76
C ARG A 18 0.85 15.51 -7.28
N LYS A 19 -0.02 14.97 -6.43
CA LYS A 19 0.29 14.81 -5.00
C LYS A 19 1.40 13.77 -4.78
N LEU A 20 1.46 12.73 -5.62
CA LEU A 20 2.55 11.77 -5.65
C LEU A 20 3.88 12.44 -5.95
N GLU A 21 3.95 13.28 -6.98
CA GLU A 21 5.19 14.03 -7.32
C GLU A 21 5.62 14.95 -6.19
N ASN A 22 4.69 15.67 -5.56
CA ASN A 22 5.00 16.49 -4.39
C ASN A 22 5.60 15.64 -3.25
N LYS A 23 5.05 14.45 -3.00
CA LYS A 23 5.57 13.52 -1.98
C LYS A 23 6.94 12.96 -2.32
N LEU A 24 7.28 12.79 -3.60
CA LEU A 24 8.63 12.43 -4.02
C LEU A 24 9.60 13.59 -3.80
N ALA A 25 9.19 14.81 -4.13
CA ALA A 25 9.98 16.02 -3.89
C ALA A 25 10.23 16.28 -2.40
N GLU A 26 9.22 16.10 -1.54
CA GLU A 26 9.36 16.18 -0.07
C GLU A 26 10.34 15.15 0.50
N ARG A 27 10.53 14.02 -0.19
CA ARG A 27 11.50 12.97 0.15
C ARG A 27 12.82 13.13 -0.59
N GLU A 28 13.00 14.24 -1.32
CA GLU A 28 14.20 14.56 -2.10
C GLU A 28 14.56 13.47 -3.13
N ILE A 29 13.54 12.80 -3.66
CA ILE A 29 13.71 11.75 -4.67
C ILE A 29 13.78 12.40 -6.04
N THR A 30 14.86 12.13 -6.76
CA THR A 30 15.14 12.70 -8.09
C THR A 30 15.39 11.60 -9.12
N ASN A 31 15.45 12.00 -10.40
CA ASN A 31 15.74 11.12 -11.54
C ASN A 31 14.86 9.86 -11.55
N TYR A 32 13.57 10.03 -11.19
CA TYR A 32 12.68 8.91 -10.99
C TYR A 32 11.88 8.55 -12.23
N LYS A 33 11.50 7.27 -12.30
CA LYS A 33 10.51 6.72 -13.23
C LYS A 33 9.38 6.12 -12.42
N ILE A 34 8.15 6.50 -12.75
CA ILE A 34 6.92 5.96 -12.15
C ILE A 34 6.29 5.00 -13.15
N GLU A 35 5.95 3.80 -12.67
CA GLU A 35 5.18 2.81 -13.42
C GLU A 35 3.93 2.46 -12.63
N VAL A 36 2.76 2.56 -13.28
CA VAL A 36 1.47 2.27 -12.67
C VAL A 36 0.80 1.12 -13.39
N THR A 37 0.41 0.10 -12.63
CA THR A 37 -0.21 -1.13 -13.14
C THR A 37 -1.43 -1.50 -12.30
N SER A 38 -2.35 -2.30 -12.85
CA SER A 38 -3.46 -2.84 -12.06
C SER A 38 -2.93 -3.78 -10.97
N GLY A 39 -3.33 -3.56 -9.72
CA GLY A 39 -2.99 -4.40 -8.57
C GLY A 39 -3.99 -5.52 -8.30
N ALA A 40 -5.12 -5.54 -9.01
CA ALA A 40 -6.22 -6.48 -8.83
C ALA A 40 -6.51 -7.25 -10.14
N GLY A 41 -6.95 -8.51 -10.00
CA GLY A 41 -7.42 -9.31 -11.13
C GLY A 41 -8.78 -8.84 -11.64
N LYS A 42 -9.16 -9.25 -12.86
CA LYS A 42 -10.53 -9.02 -13.38
C LYS A 42 -11.56 -9.58 -12.39
N GLY A 43 -12.38 -8.71 -11.81
CA GLY A 43 -13.46 -9.09 -10.89
C GLY A 43 -13.19 -8.88 -9.39
N ASP A 44 -11.97 -8.50 -9.01
CA ASP A 44 -11.60 -8.27 -7.60
C ASP A 44 -11.96 -6.85 -7.07
N ASN A 45 -12.37 -5.95 -7.96
CA ASN A 45 -12.60 -4.52 -7.67
C ASN A 45 -14.04 -4.23 -7.17
N TYR A 46 -14.46 -4.90 -6.09
CA TYR A 46 -15.82 -4.75 -5.55
C TYR A 46 -16.08 -3.37 -4.89
N LEU A 47 -15.03 -2.71 -4.38
CA LEU A 47 -15.10 -1.46 -3.60
C LEU A 47 -14.09 -0.38 -4.06
N GLY A 48 -13.56 -0.50 -5.28
CA GLY A 48 -12.61 0.45 -5.84
C GLY A 48 -11.56 -0.22 -6.71
N VAL A 49 -10.67 0.61 -7.26
CA VAL A 49 -9.53 0.19 -8.07
C VAL A 49 -8.28 0.16 -7.20
N ILE A 50 -7.52 -0.93 -7.29
CA ILE A 50 -6.19 -1.04 -6.69
C ILE A 50 -5.16 -0.82 -7.79
N ALA A 51 -4.36 0.24 -7.68
CA ALA A 51 -3.24 0.52 -8.57
C ALA A 51 -1.92 0.29 -7.86
N LYS A 52 -1.02 -0.49 -8.48
CA LYS A 52 0.37 -0.64 -8.06
C LYS A 52 1.21 0.47 -8.65
N ILE A 53 1.95 1.17 -7.80
CA ILE A 53 2.85 2.26 -8.17
C ILE A 53 4.28 1.81 -7.84
N ASN A 54 5.08 1.58 -8.87
CA ASN A 54 6.50 1.26 -8.73
C ASN A 54 7.32 2.48 -9.12
N ILE A 55 8.23 2.90 -8.25
CA ILE A 55 9.04 4.11 -8.42
C ILE A 55 10.50 3.72 -8.29
N ALA A 56 11.26 3.86 -9.38
CA ALA A 56 12.70 3.71 -9.37
C ALA A 56 13.31 5.10 -9.47
N GLY A 57 14.11 5.51 -8.49
CA GLY A 57 14.68 6.86 -8.43
C GLY A 57 15.99 6.91 -7.68
N THR A 58 16.39 8.11 -7.29
CA THR A 58 17.63 8.39 -6.55
C THR A 58 17.33 9.26 -5.35
N ASP A 59 17.86 8.93 -4.18
CA ASP A 59 17.76 9.78 -2.98
C ASP A 59 18.76 10.95 -2.98
N GLU A 60 18.70 11.80 -1.95
CA GLU A 60 19.60 12.96 -1.77
C GLU A 60 21.09 12.61 -1.81
N SER A 61 21.46 11.38 -1.41
CA SER A 61 22.84 10.90 -1.38
C SER A 61 23.34 10.41 -2.74
N GLY A 62 22.47 10.40 -3.76
CA GLY A 62 22.79 9.82 -5.07
C GLY A 62 22.60 8.30 -5.13
N LYS A 63 22.03 7.67 -4.09
CA LYS A 63 21.81 6.22 -4.04
C LYS A 63 20.49 5.87 -4.73
N LYS A 64 20.52 4.81 -5.54
CA LYS A 64 19.31 4.27 -6.19
C LYS A 64 18.34 3.71 -5.15
N ILE A 65 17.08 4.06 -5.29
CA ILE A 65 15.99 3.57 -4.45
C ILE A 65 14.86 3.00 -5.31
N ASN A 66 14.14 2.04 -4.73
CA ASN A 66 12.90 1.51 -5.29
C ASN A 66 11.80 1.63 -4.24
N LEU A 67 10.68 2.25 -4.59
CA LEU A 67 9.49 2.35 -3.76
C LEU A 67 8.34 1.62 -4.44
N ASN A 68 7.64 0.77 -3.69
CA ASN A 68 6.49 0.01 -4.17
C ASN A 68 5.28 0.39 -3.31
N TRP A 69 4.31 1.05 -3.92
CA TRP A 69 3.12 1.55 -3.25
C TRP A 69 1.85 1.01 -3.91
N ILE A 70 0.75 1.09 -3.17
CA ILE A 70 -0.60 0.82 -3.60
C ILE A 70 -1.42 2.10 -3.48
N ALA A 71 -2.05 2.53 -4.57
CA ALA A 71 -3.16 3.48 -4.51
C ALA A 71 -4.48 2.71 -4.51
N LYS A 72 -5.31 2.97 -3.50
CA LYS A 72 -6.69 2.50 -3.44
C LYS A 72 -7.59 3.67 -3.81
N ILE A 73 -8.33 3.52 -4.90
CA ILE A 73 -9.11 4.59 -5.53
C ILE A 73 -10.58 4.18 -5.52
N ALA A 74 -11.46 5.05 -5.06
CA ALA A 74 -12.90 4.79 -5.07
C ALA A 74 -13.41 4.45 -6.50
N PRO A 75 -14.46 3.62 -6.64
CA PRO A 75 -15.05 3.33 -7.94
C PRO A 75 -15.50 4.62 -8.64
N GLU A 76 -15.39 4.72 -9.97
CA GLU A 76 -15.87 5.90 -10.71
C GLU A 76 -17.41 6.01 -10.72
N ASN A 77 -18.12 4.90 -10.51
CA ASN A 77 -19.58 4.88 -10.59
C ASN A 77 -20.22 5.51 -9.35
N GLU A 78 -20.78 6.72 -9.51
CA GLU A 78 -21.45 7.49 -8.45
C GLU A 78 -22.64 6.75 -7.80
N SER A 79 -23.41 5.99 -8.59
CA SER A 79 -24.50 5.16 -8.04
C SER A 79 -23.97 4.08 -7.11
N LEU A 80 -22.81 3.50 -7.43
CA LEU A 80 -22.14 2.52 -6.56
C LEU A 80 -21.54 3.19 -5.32
N LYS A 81 -20.96 4.39 -5.46
CA LYS A 81 -20.41 5.17 -4.33
C LYS A 81 -21.47 5.46 -3.28
N SER A 82 -22.63 5.94 -3.72
CA SER A 82 -23.75 6.30 -2.84
C SER A 82 -24.36 5.08 -2.15
N VAL A 83 -24.62 3.99 -2.88
CA VAL A 83 -25.21 2.77 -2.30
C VAL A 83 -24.30 2.13 -1.26
N LEU A 84 -22.98 2.16 -1.46
CA LEU A 84 -22.01 1.53 -0.56
C LEU A 84 -21.45 2.47 0.52
N ASN A 85 -21.88 3.74 0.53
CA ASN A 85 -21.33 4.79 1.39
C ASN A 85 -19.79 4.81 1.37
N VAL A 86 -19.24 4.82 0.15
CA VAL A 86 -17.80 4.65 -0.11
C VAL A 86 -16.99 5.73 0.62
N ASP A 87 -17.48 6.96 0.68
CA ASP A 87 -16.79 8.06 1.36
C ASP A 87 -16.56 7.75 2.85
N ALA A 88 -17.58 7.23 3.55
CA ALA A 88 -17.44 6.86 4.96
C ALA A 88 -16.50 5.67 5.16
N LEU A 89 -16.49 4.71 4.23
CA LEU A 89 -15.57 3.56 4.27
C LEU A 89 -14.12 3.99 4.05
N TYR A 90 -13.88 4.86 3.07
CA TYR A 90 -12.55 5.39 2.77
C TYR A 90 -12.04 6.27 3.91
N ALA A 91 -12.87 7.19 4.43
CA ALA A 91 -12.50 8.04 5.55
C ALA A 91 -12.15 7.22 6.81
N ARG A 92 -12.91 6.15 7.09
CA ARG A 92 -12.62 5.24 8.20
C ARG A 92 -11.30 4.51 8.00
N GLU A 93 -11.03 4.02 6.79
CA GLU A 93 -9.79 3.31 6.49
C GLU A 93 -8.58 4.22 6.62
N VAL A 94 -8.64 5.44 6.07
CA VAL A 94 -7.60 6.45 6.27
C VAL A 94 -7.39 6.77 7.76
N TYR A 95 -8.46 6.95 8.52
CA TYR A 95 -8.37 7.22 9.96
C TYR A 95 -7.65 6.10 10.72
N ILE A 96 -7.84 4.85 10.34
CA ILE A 96 -7.09 3.73 10.94
C ILE A 96 -5.58 3.90 10.71
N TYR A 97 -5.19 4.29 9.49
CA TYR A 97 -3.79 4.46 9.12
C TYR A 97 -3.13 5.71 9.71
N GLU A 98 -3.83 6.85 9.74
CA GLU A 98 -3.28 8.12 10.22
C GLU A 98 -3.31 8.23 11.75
N GLU A 99 -4.31 7.65 12.42
CA GLU A 99 -4.54 7.88 13.85
C GLU A 99 -4.38 6.61 14.69
N ILE A 100 -5.02 5.51 14.29
CA ILE A 100 -5.10 4.31 15.13
C ILE A 100 -3.78 3.55 15.18
N PHE A 101 -3.15 3.27 14.03
CA PHE A 101 -1.87 2.55 14.03
C PHE A 101 -0.75 3.33 14.73
N PRO A 102 -0.58 4.65 14.52
CA PRO A 102 0.40 5.43 15.28
C PRO A 102 0.10 5.46 16.78
N LEU A 103 -1.16 5.53 17.19
CA LEU A 103 -1.54 5.40 18.60
C LEU A 103 -1.15 4.03 19.17
N TYR A 104 -1.38 2.96 18.41
CA TYR A 104 -1.02 1.61 18.82
C TYR A 104 0.49 1.42 18.93
N ALA A 105 1.27 1.98 18.00
CA ALA A 105 2.73 1.97 18.06
C ALA A 105 3.22 2.64 19.36
N ARG A 106 2.76 3.87 19.66
CA ARG A 106 3.11 4.57 20.91
C ARG A 106 2.74 3.76 22.15
N PHE A 107 1.55 3.17 22.17
CA PHE A 107 1.11 2.35 23.29
C PHE A 107 2.00 1.11 23.49
N GLN A 108 2.45 0.46 22.41
CA GLN A 108 3.36 -0.68 22.49
C GLN A 108 4.74 -0.28 23.00
N ASP A 109 5.25 0.89 22.59
CA ASP A 109 6.52 1.45 23.06
C ASP A 109 6.46 1.79 24.55
N GLU A 110 5.39 2.47 25.00
CA GLU A 110 5.14 2.80 26.41
C GLU A 110 5.09 1.55 27.30
N ARG A 111 4.67 0.40 26.73
CA ARG A 111 4.57 -0.87 27.43
C ARG A 111 5.81 -1.76 27.27
N ALA A 112 6.82 -1.29 26.52
CA ALA A 112 8.00 -2.07 26.16
C ALA A 112 7.60 -3.47 25.64
N ALA A 113 6.64 -3.51 24.72
CA ALA A 113 6.15 -4.76 24.15
C ALA A 113 7.32 -5.57 23.58
N LEU A 114 7.46 -6.82 24.01
CA LEU A 114 8.54 -7.71 23.54
C LEU A 114 8.47 -7.97 22.02
N HIS A 115 7.25 -7.96 21.48
CA HIS A 115 6.96 -8.19 20.07
C HIS A 115 5.90 -7.19 19.62
N PRO A 116 6.28 -5.93 19.29
CA PRO A 116 5.33 -4.94 18.83
C PRO A 116 4.74 -5.38 17.49
N PHE A 117 3.43 -5.20 17.34
CA PHE A 117 2.70 -5.38 16.11
C PHE A 117 3.06 -4.26 15.13
N ASP A 118 3.57 -4.65 13.97
CA ASP A 118 3.92 -3.79 12.83
C ASP A 118 3.37 -4.36 11.50
N PHE A 119 2.42 -5.30 11.56
CA PHE A 119 1.85 -5.99 10.39
C PHE A 119 0.77 -5.16 9.68
N HIS A 120 1.07 -3.90 9.38
CA HIS A 120 0.22 -3.02 8.59
C HIS A 120 1.08 -2.23 7.59
N PRO A 121 0.52 -1.80 6.44
CA PRO A 121 1.29 -1.00 5.51
C PRO A 121 1.60 0.38 6.09
N ILE A 122 2.71 0.97 5.66
CA ILE A 122 3.03 2.36 5.94
C ILE A 122 2.13 3.26 5.09
N TYR A 123 1.44 4.20 5.74
CA TYR A 123 0.67 5.23 5.06
C TYR A 123 1.58 6.26 4.38
N VAL A 124 1.22 6.68 3.17
CA VAL A 124 2.00 7.68 2.41
C VAL A 124 1.25 9.00 2.31
N PHE A 125 0.05 9.01 1.71
CA PHE A 125 -0.80 10.19 1.58
C PHE A 125 -2.22 9.85 1.11
N GLN A 126 -3.13 10.82 1.19
CA GLN A 126 -4.48 10.76 0.60
C GLN A 126 -4.77 11.93 -0.34
N HIS A 127 -5.71 11.75 -1.26
CA HIS A 127 -6.32 12.78 -2.09
C HIS A 127 -7.85 12.70 -1.95
N LEU A 128 -8.42 13.60 -1.16
CA LEU A 128 -9.84 13.57 -0.76
C LEU A 128 -10.79 13.75 -1.96
N GLU A 129 -10.50 14.71 -2.84
CA GLU A 129 -11.38 15.01 -3.99
C GLU A 129 -11.53 13.84 -4.96
N GLU A 130 -10.52 12.97 -5.04
CA GLU A 130 -10.51 11.79 -5.90
C GLU A 130 -10.70 10.50 -5.09
N ASN A 131 -11.06 10.61 -3.80
CA ASN A 131 -11.26 9.50 -2.87
C ASN A 131 -10.19 8.41 -3.02
N CYS A 132 -8.94 8.83 -2.94
CA CYS A 132 -7.78 7.98 -3.11
C CYS A 132 -6.85 8.09 -1.92
N PHE A 133 -6.23 6.98 -1.53
CA PHE A 133 -5.10 7.02 -0.63
C PHE A 133 -4.04 6.01 -1.04
N VAL A 134 -2.80 6.31 -0.63
CA VAL A 134 -1.59 5.60 -1.03
C VAL A 134 -0.88 5.07 0.20
N MET A 135 -0.48 3.80 0.13
CA MET A 135 0.19 3.07 1.20
C MET A 135 1.25 2.11 0.63
N GLU A 136 2.08 1.53 1.48
CA GLU A 136 3.09 0.52 1.09
C GLU A 136 2.47 -0.73 0.45
N ASP A 137 3.10 -1.26 -0.61
CA ASP A 137 2.74 -2.56 -1.16
C ASP A 137 3.29 -3.69 -0.28
N LEU A 138 2.44 -4.24 0.59
CA LEU A 138 2.78 -5.38 1.45
C LEU A 138 3.30 -6.60 0.66
N LYS A 139 2.84 -6.83 -0.58
CA LYS A 139 3.34 -7.96 -1.38
C LYS A 139 4.80 -7.76 -1.75
N SER A 140 5.24 -6.52 -1.95
CA SER A 140 6.63 -6.21 -2.28
C SER A 140 7.60 -6.48 -1.13
N ILE A 141 7.10 -6.50 0.12
CA ILE A 141 7.85 -6.83 1.33
C ILE A 141 7.56 -8.25 1.84
N GLY A 142 7.06 -9.13 0.95
CA GLY A 142 6.97 -10.57 1.18
C GLY A 142 5.64 -11.07 1.72
N PHE A 143 4.65 -10.21 1.97
CA PHE A 143 3.34 -10.67 2.45
C PHE A 143 2.58 -11.37 1.31
N ILE A 144 1.95 -12.50 1.63
CA ILE A 144 1.12 -13.23 0.68
C ILE A 144 -0.36 -13.16 1.06
N MET A 145 -1.21 -13.09 0.03
CA MET A 145 -2.65 -13.23 0.21
C MET A 145 -2.99 -14.72 0.20
N LYS A 146 -3.39 -15.26 1.35
CA LYS A 146 -3.82 -16.66 1.45
C LYS A 146 -5.24 -16.82 0.91
N ASP A 147 -5.55 -17.98 0.33
CA ASP A 147 -6.92 -18.31 -0.05
C ASP A 147 -7.84 -18.26 1.18
N ARG A 148 -8.87 -17.42 1.11
CA ARG A 148 -9.88 -17.23 2.16
C ARG A 148 -10.58 -18.52 2.59
N LYS A 149 -10.59 -19.55 1.74
CA LYS A 149 -11.19 -20.87 2.03
C LYS A 149 -10.29 -21.74 2.89
N LEU A 150 -9.00 -21.45 2.95
CA LEU A 150 -8.03 -22.20 3.73
C LEU A 150 -7.92 -21.60 5.13
N ARG A 151 -8.08 -22.45 6.15
CA ARG A 151 -7.85 -22.03 7.55
C ARG A 151 -6.41 -21.58 7.73
N LEU A 152 -6.22 -20.50 8.49
CA LEU A 152 -4.89 -20.16 9.02
C LEU A 152 -4.43 -21.33 9.93
N PRO A 153 -3.19 -21.82 9.79
CA PRO A 153 -2.68 -22.84 10.69
C PRO A 153 -2.75 -22.34 12.14
N ALA A 154 -2.98 -23.25 13.08
CA ALA A 154 -3.17 -22.93 14.49
C ALA A 154 -1.91 -22.38 15.19
N SER A 155 -0.75 -22.41 14.52
CA SER A 155 0.49 -21.79 14.99
C SER A 155 0.37 -20.26 14.95
N ARG A 156 0.28 -19.69 16.14
CA ARG A 156 0.29 -18.26 16.43
C ARG A 156 1.56 -17.61 15.86
N GLY A 157 1.42 -16.75 14.85
CA GLY A 157 2.44 -15.74 14.53
C GLY A 157 3.03 -15.75 13.12
N GLU A 158 2.73 -16.72 12.26
CA GLU A 158 3.17 -16.65 10.86
C GLU A 158 2.09 -15.96 10.02
N LEU A 159 2.08 -14.63 10.07
CA LEU A 159 1.67 -13.90 8.87
C LEU A 159 2.77 -14.18 7.85
N LEU A 160 2.45 -15.05 6.89
CA LEU A 160 3.39 -15.69 5.98
C LEU A 160 4.14 -14.64 5.15
N ARG A 161 5.30 -14.19 5.65
CA ARG A 161 6.37 -13.64 4.83
C ARG A 161 7.10 -14.84 4.24
N ASP A 162 7.27 -14.88 2.92
CA ASP A 162 8.07 -15.96 2.31
C ASP A 162 9.55 -15.68 2.63
N GLY A 163 10.12 -16.47 3.54
CA GLY A 163 11.53 -16.42 3.92
C GLY A 163 11.75 -16.55 5.43
N GLY A 164 12.61 -17.49 5.81
CA GLY A 164 12.84 -17.93 7.18
C GLY A 164 13.58 -16.92 8.10
N PRO A 165 14.23 -17.40 9.17
CA PRO A 165 14.63 -16.61 10.35
C PRO A 165 15.58 -15.42 10.11
N GLU A 166 16.08 -15.18 8.90
CA GLU A 166 16.93 -14.03 8.57
C GLU A 166 16.17 -12.70 8.47
N ILE A 167 14.85 -12.71 8.20
CA ILE A 167 14.08 -11.47 7.99
C ILE A 167 13.90 -10.68 9.31
N TYR A 168 13.91 -11.34 10.47
CA TYR A 168 13.89 -10.66 11.77
C TYR A 168 15.14 -9.78 12.01
N ARG A 169 16.26 -10.07 11.33
CA ARG A 169 17.51 -9.34 11.51
C ARG A 169 17.53 -7.97 10.82
N ILE A 170 16.71 -7.78 9.78
CA ILE A 170 16.70 -6.54 8.96
C ILE A 170 15.88 -5.42 9.63
N TYR A 171 14.94 -5.74 10.51
CA TYR A 171 14.08 -4.75 11.17
C TYR A 171 14.65 -4.18 12.47
N HIS A 172 15.81 -4.67 12.93
CA HIS A 172 16.55 -4.03 14.03
C HIS A 172 17.50 -2.91 13.56
N GLU A 173 17.53 -2.59 12.26
CA GLU A 173 18.41 -1.56 11.69
C GLU A 173 17.64 -0.44 10.94
N ARG A 174 16.38 -0.17 11.30
CA ARG A 174 15.68 1.06 10.91
C ARG A 174 15.51 2.01 12.09
#